data_AF-A0A1F5X212-F1
#
_entry.id   AF-A0A1F5X212-F1
#
_cell.length_a   1.000
_cell.length_b   1.000
_cell.length_c   1.000
_cell.angle_alpha   90.00
_cell.angle_beta   90.00
_cell.angle_gamma   90.00
#
_symmetry.space_group_name_H-M   'P 1'
#
loop_
_entity.id
_entity.type
_entity.pdbx_description
1 polymer ?
#
loop_
_entity_poly.entity_id
_entity_poly.type
_entity_poly.pdbx_seq_one_letter_code
_entity_poly.pdbx_strand_id
1 'polypeptide(L)'
;MIEPNFPVFELSGYSLEHSGLTRSQAQELSRLGLLSFDPQTKTELAGYDIEELKFLKKIWFDSGLDGPTASRMVGKLRRPYRYSLDKIYWDFGAQDWKEVKLS
;
A
#
# COMPACT_ATOMS: atom_id res chain seq x y z
N MET A 1 -12.25 -14.40 1.34
CA MET A 1 -12.35 -13.03 1.89
C MET A 1 -11.03 -12.81 2.60
N ILE A 2 -10.15 -11.96 2.06
CA ILE A 2 -8.78 -11.82 2.56
C ILE A 2 -8.83 -10.98 3.84
N GLU A 3 -8.54 -11.59 4.98
CA GLU A 3 -8.50 -10.87 6.25
C GLU A 3 -7.10 -10.26 6.46
N PRO A 4 -7.01 -8.94 6.64
CA PRO A 4 -5.73 -8.28 6.87
C PRO A 4 -5.23 -8.57 8.30
N ASN A 5 -4.00 -9.07 8.39
CA ASN A 5 -3.35 -9.54 9.62
C ASN A 5 -2.74 -8.35 10.39
N PHE A 6 -3.10 -8.09 11.66
CA PHE A 6 -2.56 -6.95 12.43
C PHE A 6 -2.13 -7.29 13.85
N PRO A 7 -0.96 -6.76 14.26
CA PRO A 7 -0.80 -5.96 15.46
C PRO A 7 -0.73 -4.46 15.11
N VAL A 8 -1.48 -3.63 15.85
CA VAL A 8 -1.52 -2.16 15.70
C VAL A 8 -0.48 -1.54 16.63
N PHE A 9 0.43 -0.73 16.09
CA PHE A 9 1.37 0.07 16.90
C PHE A 9 1.11 1.56 16.66
N GLU A 10 1.01 2.33 17.74
CA GLU A 10 1.08 3.79 17.68
C GLU A 10 2.55 4.20 17.46
N LEU A 11 2.81 4.96 16.40
CA LEU A 11 4.14 5.49 16.09
C LEU A 11 4.07 7.02 16.02
N SER A 12 4.63 7.69 17.03
CA SER A 12 4.74 9.15 17.05
C SER A 12 6.09 9.63 16.48
N GLY A 13 6.07 10.80 15.82
CA GLY A 13 7.24 11.61 15.43
C GLY A 13 8.02 11.24 14.15
N TYR A 14 8.18 9.96 13.80
CA TYR A 14 9.14 9.48 12.77
C TYR A 14 8.50 8.81 11.55
N SER A 15 7.27 9.20 11.22
CA SER A 15 6.28 8.33 10.60
C SER A 15 6.37 8.14 9.07
N LEU A 16 7.01 9.04 8.31
CA LEU A 16 7.19 8.86 6.85
C LEU A 16 8.46 8.10 6.49
N GLU A 17 9.57 8.36 7.17
CA GLU A 17 10.86 7.69 6.92
C GLU A 17 10.77 6.18 7.09
N HIS A 18 10.01 5.73 8.09
CA HIS A 18 9.77 4.30 8.35
C HIS A 18 8.92 3.61 7.28
N SER A 19 8.13 4.36 6.49
CA SER A 19 7.43 3.83 5.33
C SER A 19 8.34 3.66 4.11
N GLY A 20 9.52 4.30 4.13
CA GLY A 20 10.44 4.38 3.00
C GLY A 20 9.97 5.31 1.88
N LEU A 21 8.85 6.02 2.05
CA LEU A 21 8.36 7.03 1.10
C LEU A 21 8.83 8.42 1.49
N THR A 22 9.18 9.20 0.47
CA THR A 22 9.35 10.65 0.60
C THR A 22 7.99 11.33 0.77
N ARG A 23 7.99 12.55 1.33
CA ARG A 23 6.77 13.36 1.45
C ARG A 23 6.10 13.63 0.10
N SER A 24 6.88 13.85 -0.96
CA SER A 24 6.34 14.07 -2.31
C SER A 24 5.61 12.84 -2.85
N GLN A 25 6.16 11.64 -2.63
CA GLN A 25 5.51 10.40 -3.05
C GLN A 25 4.20 10.15 -2.28
N ALA A 26 4.16 10.43 -0.98
CA ALA A 26 2.92 10.35 -0.21
C ALA A 26 1.86 11.35 -0.71
N GLN A 27 2.27 12.57 -1.04
CA GLN A 27 1.39 13.58 -1.65
C GLN A 27 0.88 13.14 -3.03
N GLU A 28 1.73 12.50 -3.84
CA GLU A 28 1.32 11.95 -5.14
C GLU A 28 0.25 10.86 -4.97
N LEU A 29 0.47 9.88 -4.10
CA LEU A 29 -0.49 8.82 -3.80
C LEU A 29 -1.82 9.39 -3.27
N SER A 30 -1.77 10.44 -2.45
CA SER A 30 -2.95 11.16 -1.98
C SER A 30 -3.70 11.86 -3.12
N ARG A 31 -3.00 12.57 -4.00
CA ARG A 31 -3.57 13.24 -5.18
C ARG A 31 -4.24 12.25 -6.13
N LEU A 32 -3.72 11.03 -6.22
CA LEU A 32 -4.29 9.93 -6.99
C LEU A 32 -5.48 9.23 -6.29
N GLY A 33 -5.83 9.64 -5.07
CA GLY A 33 -6.94 9.08 -4.29
C GLY A 33 -6.69 7.68 -3.73
N LEU A 34 -5.43 7.24 -3.71
CA LEU A 34 -5.06 5.87 -3.31
C LEU A 34 -4.97 5.71 -1.80
N LEU A 35 -4.49 6.74 -1.07
CA LEU A 35 -4.35 6.68 0.38
C LEU A 35 -5.69 6.71 1.09
N SER A 36 -5.85 5.92 2.15
CA SER A 36 -7.03 5.94 3.02
C SER A 36 -7.08 7.12 3.98
N PHE A 37 -6.02 7.92 4.01
CA PHE A 37 -5.87 9.13 4.81
C PHE A 37 -5.24 10.26 3.98
N ASP A 38 -5.33 11.48 4.51
CA ASP A 38 -4.65 12.64 3.93
C ASP A 38 -3.31 12.89 4.65
N PRO A 39 -2.16 12.70 3.98
CA PRO A 39 -0.85 12.92 4.56
C PRO A 39 -0.53 14.40 4.83
N GLN A 40 -1.32 15.35 4.33
CA GLN A 40 -1.12 16.78 4.57
C GLN A 40 -1.71 17.23 5.90
N THR A 41 -2.87 16.69 6.27
CA THR A 41 -3.60 17.08 7.47
C THR A 41 -3.32 16.16 8.66
N LYS A 42 -2.89 14.93 8.40
CA LYS A 42 -2.61 13.94 9.44
C LYS A 42 -1.27 14.23 10.13
N THR A 43 -1.32 14.45 11.43
CA THR A 43 -0.16 14.78 12.27
C THR A 43 0.66 13.56 12.68
N GLU A 44 0.02 12.39 12.79
CA GLU A 44 0.64 11.14 13.23
C GLU A 44 0.16 9.96 12.36
N LEU A 45 1.08 9.05 12.01
CA LEU A 45 0.76 7.84 11.25
C LEU A 45 0.77 6.65 12.21
N ALA A 46 -0.34 5.93 12.25
CA ALA A 46 -0.41 4.64 12.93
C ALA A 46 0.30 3.56 12.10
N GLY A 47 0.60 2.42 12.72
CA GLY A 47 1.23 1.30 12.02
C GLY A 47 0.50 0.87 10.74
N TYR A 48 -0.83 0.89 10.74
CA TYR A 48 -1.62 0.55 9.56
C TYR A 48 -1.51 1.57 8.41
N ASP A 49 -1.24 2.83 8.71
CA ASP A 49 -0.99 3.87 7.69
C ASP A 49 0.37 3.58 7.03
N ILE A 50 1.36 3.21 7.83
CA ILE A 50 2.70 2.84 7.34
C ILE A 50 2.65 1.58 6.48
N GLU A 51 1.83 0.59 6.84
CA GLU A 51 1.65 -0.61 6.02
C GLU A 51 1.00 -0.30 4.67
N GLU A 52 -0.03 0.56 4.64
CA GLU A 52 -0.63 1.03 3.39
C GLU A 52 0.40 1.74 2.51
N LEU A 53 1.18 2.66 3.10
CA LEU A 53 2.26 3.36 2.42
C LEU A 53 3.30 2.38 1.86
N LYS A 54 3.78 1.41 2.66
CA LYS A 54 4.77 0.41 2.22
C LYS A 54 4.27 -0.43 1.06
N PHE A 55 3.03 -0.89 1.11
CA PHE A 55 2.45 -1.68 0.03
C PHE A 55 2.35 -0.86 -1.26
N LEU A 56 1.79 0.35 -1.18
CA LEU A 56 1.66 1.24 -2.32
C LEU A 56 3.02 1.65 -2.90
N LYS A 57 4.04 1.86 -2.06
CA LYS A 57 5.41 2.13 -2.52
C LYS A 57 5.92 1.04 -3.45
N LYS A 58 5.77 -0.21 -3.03
CA LYS A 58 6.24 -1.37 -3.81
C LYS A 58 5.56 -1.44 -5.16
N ILE A 59 4.24 -1.20 -5.21
CA ILE A 59 3.48 -1.29 -6.46
C ILE A 59 3.67 -0.07 -7.35
N TRP A 60 3.68 1.13 -6.79
CA TRP A 60 3.60 2.38 -7.55
C TRP A 60 4.95 2.97 -7.93
N PHE A 61 5.99 2.73 -7.13
CA PHE A 61 7.31 3.33 -7.32
C PHE A 61 8.42 2.29 -7.56
N ASP A 62 8.40 1.16 -6.86
CA ASP A 62 9.51 0.19 -6.93
C ASP A 62 9.34 -0.87 -8.03
N SER A 63 8.12 -1.09 -8.52
CA SER A 63 7.80 -2.20 -9.43
C SER A 63 8.25 -1.98 -10.89
N GLY A 64 8.53 -0.74 -11.27
CA GLY A 64 8.75 -0.35 -12.67
C GLY A 64 7.50 -0.39 -13.56
N LEU A 65 6.32 -0.63 -12.99
CA LEU A 65 5.05 -0.61 -13.72
C LEU A 65 4.68 0.81 -14.15
N ASP A 66 4.02 0.93 -15.30
CA ASP A 66 3.40 2.20 -15.67
C ASP A 66 2.19 2.52 -14.77
N GLY A 67 1.86 3.81 -14.68
CA GLY A 67 0.73 4.28 -13.87
C GLY A 67 -0.60 3.56 -14.17
N PRO A 68 -1.00 3.36 -15.45
CA PRO A 68 -2.21 2.62 -15.79
C PRO A 68 -2.22 1.17 -15.29
N THR A 69 -1.11 0.44 -15.40
CA THR A 69 -1.02 -0.95 -14.93
C THR A 69 -1.07 -1.00 -13.41
N ALA A 70 -0.27 -0.17 -12.73
CA ALA A 70 -0.28 -0.07 -11.27
C ALA A 70 -1.69 0.28 -10.76
N SER A 71 -2.37 1.23 -11.41
CA SER A 71 -3.75 1.62 -11.07
C SER A 71 -4.73 0.47 -11.22
N ARG A 72 -4.63 -0.29 -12.30
CA ARG A 72 -5.50 -1.45 -12.53
C ARG A 72 -5.29 -2.51 -11.46
N MET A 73 -4.03 -2.79 -11.12
CA MET A 73 -3.67 -3.79 -10.12
C MET A 73 -4.20 -3.38 -8.74
N VAL A 74 -3.88 -2.17 -8.28
CA VAL A 74 -4.32 -1.67 -6.98
C VAL A 74 -5.84 -1.54 -6.90
N GLY A 75 -6.50 -1.14 -8.00
CA GLY A 75 -7.96 -1.01 -8.07
C GLY A 75 -8.76 -2.29 -7.85
N LYS A 76 -8.12 -3.47 -7.95
CA LYS A 76 -8.75 -4.77 -7.65
C LYS A 76 -8.66 -5.19 -6.19
N LEU A 77 -7.94 -4.43 -5.36
CA LEU A 77 -7.79 -4.71 -3.93
C LEU A 77 -8.77 -3.86 -3.12
N ARG A 78 -9.17 -4.37 -1.96
CA ARG A 78 -10.00 -3.61 -1.02
C ARG A 78 -9.11 -2.61 -0.28
N ARG A 79 -9.57 -1.37 -0.18
CA ARG A 79 -8.95 -0.36 0.67
C ARG A 79 -9.25 -0.62 2.16
N PRO A 80 -8.42 -0.14 3.09
CA PRO A 80 -7.05 0.38 2.87
C PRO A 80 -6.07 -0.71 2.42
N TYR A 81 -5.07 -0.35 1.60
CA TYR A 81 -4.21 -1.32 0.89
C TYR A 81 -3.12 -1.93 1.79
N ARG A 82 -3.51 -2.82 2.69
CA ARG A 82 -2.63 -3.40 3.72
C ARG A 82 -2.37 -4.88 3.45
N TYR A 83 -1.64 -5.14 2.37
CA TYR A 83 -1.35 -6.49 1.89
C TYR A 83 0.14 -6.81 1.99
N SER A 84 0.47 -8.08 2.22
CA SER A 84 1.85 -8.59 2.14
C SER A 84 2.05 -9.28 0.79
N LEU A 85 3.06 -8.84 0.04
CA LEU A 85 3.46 -9.47 -1.22
C LEU A 85 4.10 -10.86 -1.04
N ASP A 86 4.34 -11.29 0.20
CA ASP A 86 4.74 -12.67 0.50
C ASP A 86 3.51 -13.59 0.56
N LYS A 87 2.31 -13.02 0.72
CA LYS A 87 1.03 -13.73 0.85
C LYS A 87 0.14 -13.58 -0.38
N ILE A 88 0.38 -12.59 -1.22
CA ILE A 88 -0.34 -12.41 -2.47
C ILE A 88 0.60 -12.17 -3.64
N TYR A 89 0.19 -12.59 -4.83
CA TYR A 89 0.87 -12.28 -6.07
C TYR A 89 -0.13 -11.84 -7.14
N TRP A 90 0.34 -11.10 -8.13
CA TRP A 90 -0.45 -10.76 -9.30
C TRP A 90 -0.31 -11.84 -10.35
N ASP A 91 -1.43 -12.45 -10.73
CA ASP A 91 -1.50 -13.35 -11.87
C ASP A 91 -1.74 -12.53 -13.14
N PHE A 92 -0.73 -12.43 -14.00
CA PHE A 92 -0.83 -11.68 -15.26
C PHE A 92 -1.80 -12.32 -16.26
N GLY A 93 -1.98 -13.64 -16.24
CA GLY A 93 -2.91 -14.34 -17.12
C GLY A 93 -4.36 -14.08 -16.73
N ALA A 94 -4.67 -14.19 -15.43
CA ALA A 94 -5.99 -13.88 -14.89
C ALA A 94 -6.24 -12.37 -14.73
N GLN A 95 -5.18 -11.55 -14.82
CA GLN A 95 -5.15 -10.14 -14.45
C GLN A 95 -5.76 -9.89 -13.07
N ASP A 96 -5.39 -10.70 -12.08
CA ASP A 96 -6.02 -10.68 -10.77
C ASP A 96 -5.06 -11.04 -9.64
N TRP A 97 -5.36 -10.58 -8.42
CA TRP A 97 -4.57 -10.94 -7.24
C TRP A 97 -4.96 -12.32 -6.73
N LYS A 98 -3.95 -13.13 -6.41
CA LYS A 98 -4.12 -14.48 -5.85
C LYS A 98 -3.36 -14.60 -4.54
N GLU A 99 -3.87 -15.44 -3.64
CA GLU A 99 -3.18 -15.79 -2.41
C GLU A 99 -2.12 -16.88 -2.69
N VAL A 100 -0.97 -16.74 -2.04
CA VAL A 100 0.05 -17.79 -2.00
C VAL A 100 -0.44 -18.90 -1.07
N LYS A 101 -0.73 -20.08 -1.63
CA LYS A 101 -1.00 -21.29 -0.84
C LYS A 101 0.32 -21.97 -0.53
N LEU A 102 0.80 -21.84 0.70
CA LEU A 102 1.90 -22.67 1.18
C LEU A 102 1.30 -24.03 1.58
N SER A 103 1.71 -25.08 0.85
CA SER A 103 1.39 -26.48 1.13
C SER A 103 2.23 -27.03 2.27
#